data_AF-I4A2J9-F1
#
_entry.id   AF-I4A2J9-F1
#
_cell.length_a   1.000
_cell.length_b   1.000
_cell.length_c   1.000
_cell.angle_alpha   90.00
_cell.angle_beta   90.00
_cell.angle_gamma   90.00
#
_symmetry.space_group_name_H-M   'P 1'
#
loop_
_entity.id
_entity.type
_entity.pdbx_description
1 polymer ?
#
loop_
_entity_poly.entity_id
_entity_poly.type
_entity_poly.pdbx_seq_one_letter_code
_entity_poly.pdbx_strand_id
1 'polypeptide(L)'
;MQRLIFHILILSILFTDPVGALYAGWYRGDSKTAAIYAVSIAMVGSSYIKGGKKGVSKIDEMLGIVAKKTNNVDGFELVYKKIKDLSPTDFHIASVNPLDPAVATKIKANDFIEHVDKDFIKVNLDQKLEKFSKKIDDLASKLNWSKTDKDLFNKTFKATPTSENIQSWKLLKKANRTGLMQNTNAIDILTKARLNPNINKLGITDEALAKIKGFRGTSFEDVIKQLDEFATHVNPNQVEGLSKLVSDLGKGGSWSQGAEWTLRYINKNATHFNGRKIVFEITEKWGDAENGMIRIADVVDITQDNFKIYYELKSVIDVPPGKFAEQFIKDLSRRDVNSLDQIKWIFDGQKAPADFKEKMIKAIEDLDINDKKIAEKFLPDVRKPNTELLKKEIKTRFEEIFKVTD
;
A
#
# COMPACT_ATOMS: atom_id res chain seq x y z
N MET A 1 -16.92 -21.40 -69.67
CA MET A 1 -15.87 -20.41 -70.01
C MET A 1 -16.24 -19.07 -69.38
N GLN A 2 -16.10 -18.95 -68.05
CA GLN A 2 -16.22 -17.70 -67.27
C GLN A 2 -15.64 -17.98 -65.86
N ARG A 3 -14.33 -18.24 -65.85
CA ARG A 3 -13.44 -18.26 -64.69
C ARG A 3 -12.27 -17.38 -65.10
N LEU A 4 -12.28 -16.11 -64.70
CA LEU A 4 -11.14 -15.20 -64.61
C LEU A 4 -11.71 -13.82 -64.28
N ILE A 5 -10.97 -13.00 -63.53
CA ILE A 5 -11.36 -11.67 -63.01
C ILE A 5 -12.10 -11.73 -61.65
N PHE A 6 -11.47 -12.32 -60.64
CA PHE A 6 -11.62 -11.93 -59.22
C PHE A 6 -10.33 -12.33 -58.48
N HIS A 7 -9.22 -11.81 -59.01
CA HIS A 7 -7.93 -11.71 -58.33
C HIS A 7 -7.45 -10.29 -58.59
N ILE A 8 -6.77 -9.72 -57.59
CA ILE A 8 -6.25 -8.34 -57.52
C ILE A 8 -7.22 -7.36 -56.84
N LEU A 9 -7.32 -7.45 -55.51
CA LEU A 9 -7.03 -6.33 -54.59
C LEU A 9 -6.92 -6.87 -53.15
N ILE A 10 -6.01 -7.83 -52.93
CA ILE A 10 -5.57 -8.24 -51.60
C ILE A 10 -4.11 -7.82 -51.52
N LEU A 11 -3.86 -6.56 -51.18
CA LEU A 11 -2.57 -6.09 -50.70
C LEU A 11 -2.76 -4.70 -50.09
N SER A 12 -2.15 -4.53 -48.92
CA SER A 12 -2.03 -3.29 -48.13
C SER A 12 -3.32 -2.67 -47.59
N ILE A 13 -3.62 -2.90 -46.31
CA ILE A 13 -3.67 -1.85 -45.27
C ILE A 13 -3.36 -2.53 -43.93
N LEU A 14 -2.16 -2.24 -43.44
CA LEU A 14 -1.68 -2.53 -42.10
C LEU A 14 -1.88 -1.24 -41.27
N PHE A 15 -2.47 -1.40 -40.08
CA PHE A 15 -2.55 -0.44 -38.96
C PHE A 15 -3.48 0.80 -39.07
N THR A 16 -4.28 0.97 -38.00
CA THR A 16 -4.90 2.18 -37.42
C THR A 16 -6.33 2.62 -37.81
N ASP A 17 -7.20 2.62 -36.79
CA ASP A 17 -8.31 3.56 -36.49
C ASP A 17 -9.71 3.40 -37.16
N PRO A 18 -10.80 3.98 -36.59
CA PRO A 18 -12.08 3.33 -36.36
C PRO A 18 -13.16 4.04 -37.16
N VAL A 19 -13.22 3.83 -38.47
CA VAL A 19 -14.22 4.51 -39.34
C VAL A 19 -15.06 3.53 -40.15
N GLY A 20 -14.82 2.21 -40.04
CA GLY A 20 -15.62 1.19 -40.72
C GLY A 20 -17.01 0.93 -40.13
N ALA A 21 -17.31 1.43 -38.93
CA ALA A 21 -18.54 1.08 -38.20
C ALA A 21 -19.80 1.82 -38.64
N LEU A 22 -19.70 2.82 -39.54
CA LEU A 22 -20.84 3.66 -39.93
C LEU A 22 -21.49 3.35 -41.27
N TYR A 23 -21.07 2.30 -42.00
CA TYR A 23 -21.61 2.05 -43.36
C TYR A 23 -22.37 0.73 -43.57
N ALA A 24 -22.50 -0.15 -42.57
CA ALA A 24 -23.22 -1.42 -42.74
C ALA A 24 -24.60 -1.49 -42.03
N GLY A 25 -24.91 -0.54 -41.15
CA GLY A 25 -26.09 -0.60 -40.29
C GLY A 25 -27.42 -0.12 -40.88
N TRP A 26 -27.43 0.50 -42.07
CA TRP A 26 -28.66 1.14 -42.58
C TRP A 26 -29.44 0.26 -43.59
N TYR A 27 -28.81 -0.60 -44.40
CA TYR A 27 -29.46 -1.00 -45.67
C TYR A 27 -30.02 -2.42 -45.85
N ARG A 28 -29.93 -3.37 -44.90
CA ARG A 28 -30.49 -4.72 -45.12
C ARG A 28 -31.07 -5.32 -43.83
N GLY A 29 -32.35 -5.04 -43.57
CA GLY A 29 -33.09 -5.58 -42.43
C GLY A 29 -33.32 -7.09 -42.55
N ASP A 30 -32.43 -7.89 -41.96
CA ASP A 30 -32.64 -9.30 -41.68
C ASP A 30 -32.06 -9.69 -40.30
N SER A 31 -32.91 -10.23 -39.44
CA SER A 31 -32.65 -10.64 -38.05
C SER A 31 -31.64 -11.79 -37.87
N LYS A 32 -31.23 -12.48 -38.94
CA LYS A 32 -30.20 -13.53 -38.88
C LYS A 32 -28.77 -13.04 -39.17
N THR A 33 -28.59 -11.79 -39.59
CA THR A 33 -27.27 -11.26 -40.00
C THR A 33 -26.63 -10.34 -38.94
N ALA A 34 -27.34 -10.07 -37.83
CA ALA A 34 -26.83 -9.23 -36.73
C ALA A 34 -25.77 -9.93 -35.85
N ALA A 35 -25.61 -11.26 -35.96
CA ALA A 35 -24.68 -12.03 -35.15
C ALA A 35 -23.24 -12.08 -35.71
N ILE A 36 -23.00 -11.63 -36.96
CA ILE A 36 -21.75 -11.94 -37.68
C ILE A 36 -20.85 -10.72 -37.94
N TYR A 37 -21.31 -9.48 -37.79
CA TYR A 37 -20.46 -8.30 -37.99
C TYR A 37 -19.90 -7.71 -36.68
N ALA A 38 -19.05 -8.49 -36.02
CA ALA A 38 -18.15 -8.03 -34.98
C ALA A 38 -16.72 -8.55 -35.22
N VAL A 39 -16.20 -8.40 -36.44
CA VAL A 39 -14.83 -8.82 -36.80
C VAL A 39 -13.89 -7.62 -37.07
N SER A 40 -14.35 -6.37 -36.92
CA SER A 40 -13.53 -5.21 -37.35
C SER A 40 -13.54 -4.01 -36.40
N ILE A 41 -13.36 -4.23 -35.09
CA ILE A 41 -12.78 -3.21 -34.19
C ILE A 41 -11.87 -3.91 -33.16
N ALA A 42 -10.84 -4.60 -33.66
CA ALA A 42 -9.73 -5.06 -32.85
C ALA A 42 -8.50 -4.23 -33.25
N MET A 43 -8.10 -3.35 -32.33
CA MET A 43 -6.97 -2.41 -32.34
C MET A 43 -7.42 -0.95 -32.35
N VAL A 44 -6.95 -0.23 -31.32
CA VAL A 44 -7.21 1.17 -30.96
C VAL A 44 -8.39 1.39 -30.00
N GLY A 45 -8.07 1.71 -28.73
CA GLY A 45 -8.87 2.69 -28.00
C GLY A 45 -9.58 2.27 -26.70
N SER A 46 -8.93 1.57 -25.76
CA SER A 46 -9.32 1.75 -24.33
C SER A 46 -9.10 3.20 -23.86
N SER A 47 -8.39 4.01 -24.65
CA SER A 47 -8.18 5.45 -24.48
C SER A 47 -9.27 6.36 -25.10
N TYR A 48 -10.14 5.88 -26.00
CA TYR A 48 -11.13 6.74 -26.68
C TYR A 48 -12.55 6.72 -26.09
N ILE A 49 -12.86 5.78 -25.18
CA ILE A 49 -14.16 5.78 -24.52
C ILE A 49 -14.29 6.88 -23.45
N LYS A 50 -13.16 7.42 -22.95
CA LYS A 50 -13.16 8.50 -21.95
C LYS A 50 -13.48 9.91 -22.51
N GLY A 51 -13.68 10.07 -23.82
CA GLY A 51 -13.92 11.37 -24.46
C GLY A 51 -15.38 11.81 -24.59
N GLY A 52 -16.35 10.89 -24.51
CA GLY A 52 -17.76 11.20 -24.77
C GLY A 52 -18.57 11.49 -23.51
N LYS A 53 -18.40 12.67 -22.90
CA LYS A 53 -18.94 13.07 -21.57
C LYS A 53 -20.47 13.04 -21.35
N LYS A 54 -21.28 12.37 -22.20
CA LYS A 54 -22.75 12.26 -22.03
C LYS A 54 -23.38 10.87 -22.27
N GLY A 55 -22.61 9.78 -22.35
CA GLY A 55 -23.15 8.41 -22.52
C GLY A 55 -22.51 7.28 -21.70
N VAL A 56 -21.61 7.59 -20.76
CA VAL A 56 -20.57 6.67 -20.27
C VAL A 56 -21.00 5.77 -19.10
N SER A 57 -22.17 5.95 -18.49
CA SER A 57 -22.54 5.18 -17.29
C SER A 57 -22.87 3.70 -17.55
N LYS A 58 -23.09 3.28 -18.81
CA LYS A 58 -23.46 1.89 -19.16
C LYS A 58 -22.34 1.04 -19.75
N ILE A 59 -21.20 1.63 -20.11
CA ILE A 59 -20.10 0.90 -20.79
C ILE A 59 -19.32 0.04 -19.80
N ASP A 60 -19.13 0.53 -18.56
CA ASP A 60 -18.46 -0.22 -17.49
C ASP A 60 -19.23 -1.49 -17.08
N GLU A 61 -20.52 -1.56 -17.42
CA GLU A 61 -21.39 -2.71 -17.16
C GLU A 61 -21.50 -3.69 -18.33
N MET A 62 -20.93 -3.37 -19.50
CA MET A 62 -20.90 -4.30 -20.64
C MET A 62 -20.01 -5.51 -20.34
N LEU A 63 -20.32 -6.64 -20.99
CA LEU A 63 -19.53 -7.86 -20.89
C LEU A 63 -18.58 -7.99 -22.09
N GLY A 64 -17.29 -8.10 -21.85
CA GLY A 64 -16.29 -8.52 -22.82
C GLY A 64 -16.13 -10.04 -22.83
N ILE A 65 -16.06 -10.63 -24.03
CA ILE A 65 -15.66 -12.02 -24.27
C ILE A 65 -14.14 -12.04 -24.40
N VAL A 66 -13.49 -12.83 -23.55
CA VAL A 66 -12.03 -12.95 -23.48
C VAL A 66 -11.62 -14.38 -23.74
N ALA A 67 -10.63 -14.58 -24.61
CA ALA A 67 -9.99 -15.87 -24.77
C ALA A 67 -8.87 -16.06 -23.74
N LYS A 68 -8.85 -17.22 -23.10
CA LYS A 68 -7.80 -17.67 -22.17
C LYS A 68 -7.22 -18.99 -22.64
N LYS A 69 -5.90 -19.12 -22.59
CA LYS A 69 -5.22 -20.36 -22.98
C LYS A 69 -5.57 -21.50 -22.01
N THR A 70 -5.90 -22.67 -22.54
CA THR A 70 -6.21 -23.89 -21.77
C THR A 70 -5.66 -25.13 -22.46
N ASN A 71 -5.73 -26.28 -21.79
CA ASN A 71 -5.28 -27.57 -22.34
C ASN A 71 -6.42 -28.34 -23.04
N ASN A 72 -7.52 -27.68 -23.41
CA ASN A 72 -8.61 -28.34 -24.14
C ASN A 72 -8.24 -28.52 -25.63
N VAL A 73 -9.11 -29.22 -26.38
CA VAL A 73 -8.92 -29.49 -27.82
C VAL A 73 -8.75 -28.20 -28.64
N ASP A 74 -9.42 -27.13 -28.22
CA ASP A 74 -9.37 -25.83 -28.87
C ASP A 74 -8.19 -24.97 -28.41
N GLY A 75 -7.37 -25.40 -27.44
CA GLY A 75 -6.23 -24.65 -26.89
C GLY A 75 -6.60 -23.37 -26.13
N PHE A 76 -7.89 -23.03 -26.01
CA PHE A 76 -8.38 -21.88 -25.28
C PHE A 76 -9.84 -22.08 -24.82
N GLU A 77 -10.25 -21.30 -23.82
CA GLU A 77 -11.64 -21.13 -23.40
C GLU A 77 -12.07 -19.68 -23.57
N LEU A 78 -13.37 -19.46 -23.77
CA LEU A 78 -13.96 -18.13 -23.77
C LEU A 78 -14.59 -17.85 -22.40
N VAL A 79 -14.34 -16.67 -21.85
CA VAL A 79 -14.93 -16.23 -20.58
C VAL A 79 -15.50 -14.82 -20.70
N TYR A 80 -16.56 -14.55 -19.95
CA TYR A 80 -17.06 -13.20 -19.78
C TYR A 80 -16.31 -12.46 -18.68
N LYS A 81 -15.99 -11.19 -18.93
CA LYS A 81 -15.53 -10.22 -17.94
C LYS A 81 -16.28 -8.92 -18.15
N LYS A 82 -16.52 -8.12 -17.11
CA LYS A 82 -17.00 -6.75 -17.33
C LYS A 82 -15.89 -5.96 -18.03
N ILE A 83 -16.25 -5.02 -18.90
CA ILE A 83 -15.27 -4.19 -19.61
C ILE A 83 -14.34 -3.47 -18.63
N LYS A 84 -14.86 -2.98 -17.50
CA LYS A 84 -14.06 -2.35 -16.43
C LYS A 84 -13.07 -3.30 -15.73
N ASP A 85 -13.29 -4.61 -15.84
CA ASP A 85 -12.49 -5.66 -15.19
C ASP A 85 -11.51 -6.33 -16.18
N LEU A 86 -11.43 -5.85 -17.43
CA LEU A 86 -10.47 -6.33 -18.42
C LEU A 86 -9.05 -5.91 -18.06
N SER A 87 -8.11 -6.85 -18.13
CA SER A 87 -6.67 -6.57 -18.00
C SER A 87 -6.03 -6.30 -19.37
N PRO A 88 -4.87 -5.61 -19.42
CA PRO A 88 -4.11 -5.44 -20.66
C PRO A 88 -3.70 -6.76 -21.35
N THR A 89 -3.63 -7.87 -20.60
CA THR A 89 -3.28 -9.19 -21.14
C THR A 89 -4.45 -10.02 -21.58
N ASP A 90 -5.68 -9.64 -21.23
CA ASP A 90 -6.87 -10.30 -21.77
C ASP A 90 -6.89 -10.18 -23.30
N PHE A 91 -7.02 -11.31 -24.00
CA PHE A 91 -7.28 -11.30 -25.44
C PHE A 91 -8.79 -11.11 -25.63
N HIS A 92 -9.20 -9.84 -25.61
CA HIS A 92 -10.58 -9.43 -25.80
C HIS A 92 -10.98 -9.65 -27.26
N ILE A 93 -12.04 -10.44 -27.46
CA ILE A 93 -12.54 -10.84 -28.78
C ILE A 93 -13.71 -9.94 -29.19
N ALA A 94 -14.67 -9.74 -28.28
CA ALA A 94 -15.89 -9.00 -28.58
C ALA A 94 -16.51 -8.41 -27.31
N SER A 95 -17.36 -7.39 -27.46
CA SER A 95 -18.16 -6.84 -26.36
C SER A 95 -19.64 -7.11 -26.62
N VAL A 96 -20.36 -7.49 -25.59
CA VAL A 96 -21.80 -7.74 -25.60
C VAL A 96 -22.47 -6.68 -24.75
N ASN A 97 -23.43 -5.96 -25.33
CA ASN A 97 -24.27 -5.02 -24.60
C ASN A 97 -25.42 -5.82 -23.95
N PRO A 98 -25.54 -5.84 -22.60
CA PRO A 98 -26.67 -6.47 -21.95
C PRO A 98 -27.89 -5.54 -22.07
N LEU A 99 -28.46 -5.41 -23.27
CA LEU A 99 -29.77 -4.77 -23.43
C LEU A 99 -30.91 -5.64 -22.88
N ASP A 100 -30.63 -6.90 -22.54
CA ASP A 100 -31.54 -7.76 -21.77
C ASP A 100 -30.74 -8.72 -20.87
N PRO A 101 -30.83 -8.59 -19.52
CA PRO A 101 -30.24 -9.52 -18.56
C PRO A 101 -30.64 -10.99 -18.79
N ALA A 102 -31.81 -11.24 -19.39
CA ALA A 102 -32.27 -12.59 -19.71
C ALA A 102 -31.53 -13.22 -20.90
N VAL A 103 -30.89 -12.43 -21.76
CA VAL A 103 -30.06 -12.89 -22.90
C VAL A 103 -28.63 -13.20 -22.44
N ALA A 104 -28.07 -12.37 -21.55
CA ALA A 104 -26.72 -12.56 -21.01
C ALA A 104 -26.59 -13.86 -20.17
N THR A 105 -27.66 -14.29 -19.50
CA THR A 105 -27.70 -15.56 -18.76
C THR A 105 -27.90 -16.80 -19.63
N LYS A 106 -28.34 -16.63 -20.89
CA LYS A 106 -28.68 -17.75 -21.80
C LYS A 106 -27.54 -18.12 -22.75
N ILE A 107 -26.63 -17.20 -23.05
CA ILE A 107 -25.52 -17.44 -23.98
C ILE A 107 -24.25 -17.69 -23.18
N LYS A 108 -23.77 -18.94 -23.16
CA LYS A 108 -22.48 -19.26 -22.56
C LYS A 108 -21.38 -18.71 -23.46
N ALA A 109 -20.27 -18.25 -22.88
CA ALA A 109 -19.13 -17.77 -23.66
C ALA A 109 -18.62 -18.86 -24.63
N ASN A 110 -18.76 -20.14 -24.28
CA ASN A 110 -18.39 -21.25 -25.14
C ASN A 110 -19.35 -21.46 -26.33
N ASP A 111 -20.59 -20.94 -26.30
CA ASP A 111 -21.50 -21.02 -27.46
C ASP A 111 -21.01 -20.13 -28.62
N PHE A 112 -20.17 -19.13 -28.31
CA PHE A 112 -19.48 -18.32 -29.32
C PHE A 112 -18.31 -19.06 -29.99
N ILE A 113 -17.80 -20.16 -29.42
CA ILE A 113 -16.62 -20.87 -29.95
C ILE A 113 -16.88 -21.41 -31.37
N GLU A 114 -18.12 -21.79 -31.69
CA GLU A 114 -18.50 -22.29 -33.02
C GLU A 114 -18.56 -21.17 -34.08
N HIS A 115 -18.65 -19.91 -33.64
CA HIS A 115 -18.90 -18.75 -34.50
C HIS A 115 -17.67 -17.85 -34.67
N VAL A 116 -16.53 -18.25 -34.13
CA VAL A 116 -15.28 -17.51 -34.18
C VAL A 116 -14.21 -18.29 -34.95
N ASP A 117 -13.32 -17.57 -35.61
CA ASP A 117 -12.14 -18.18 -36.23
C ASP A 117 -11.18 -18.63 -35.12
N LYS A 118 -11.22 -19.93 -34.83
CA LYS A 118 -10.42 -20.56 -33.76
C LYS A 118 -8.92 -20.45 -34.05
N ASP A 119 -8.51 -20.53 -35.31
CA ASP A 119 -7.11 -20.46 -35.69
C ASP A 119 -6.61 -19.02 -35.58
N PHE A 120 -7.42 -18.04 -35.98
CA PHE A 120 -7.15 -16.63 -35.72
C PHE A 120 -7.00 -16.36 -34.21
N ILE A 121 -7.89 -16.87 -33.37
CA ILE A 121 -7.81 -16.69 -31.91
C ILE A 121 -6.53 -17.33 -31.35
N LYS A 122 -6.24 -18.59 -31.71
CA LYS A 122 -5.02 -19.28 -31.26
C LYS A 122 -3.76 -18.53 -31.65
N VAL A 123 -3.63 -18.16 -32.93
CA VAL A 123 -2.46 -17.46 -33.46
C VAL A 123 -2.28 -16.11 -32.77
N ASN A 124 -3.35 -15.33 -32.59
CA ASN A 124 -3.23 -14.02 -31.93
C ASN A 124 -2.99 -14.15 -30.42
N LEU A 125 -3.55 -15.15 -29.77
CA LEU A 125 -3.29 -15.45 -28.36
C LEU A 125 -1.83 -15.86 -28.16
N ASP A 126 -1.31 -16.75 -29.01
CA ASP A 126 0.08 -17.20 -28.98
C ASP A 126 1.05 -16.06 -29.33
N GLN A 127 0.77 -15.26 -30.37
CA GLN A 127 1.58 -14.10 -30.71
C GLN A 127 1.57 -13.02 -29.60
N LYS A 128 0.44 -12.82 -28.91
CA LYS A 128 0.35 -11.87 -27.80
C LYS A 128 1.17 -12.37 -26.60
N LEU A 129 1.11 -13.67 -26.31
CA LEU A 129 1.94 -14.32 -25.30
C LEU A 129 3.43 -14.30 -25.66
N GLU A 130 3.77 -14.53 -26.93
CA GLU A 130 5.16 -14.49 -27.43
C GLU A 130 5.72 -13.07 -27.39
N LYS A 131 4.96 -12.06 -27.85
CA LYS A 131 5.34 -10.63 -27.72
C LYS A 131 5.52 -10.24 -26.26
N PHE A 132 4.68 -10.78 -25.37
CA PHE A 132 4.79 -10.55 -23.95
C PHE A 132 6.05 -11.21 -23.36
N SER A 133 6.29 -12.49 -23.67
CA SER A 133 7.50 -13.23 -23.29
C SER A 133 8.76 -12.53 -23.78
N LYS A 134 8.80 -12.11 -25.05
CA LYS A 134 9.94 -11.40 -25.65
C LYS A 134 10.23 -10.08 -24.95
N LYS A 135 9.21 -9.30 -24.58
CA LYS A 135 9.40 -8.07 -23.79
C LYS A 135 10.01 -8.36 -22.41
N ILE A 136 9.59 -9.45 -21.78
CA ILE A 136 10.18 -9.88 -20.51
C ILE A 136 11.62 -10.34 -20.71
N ASP A 137 11.90 -11.12 -21.76
CA ASP A 137 13.24 -11.59 -22.08
C ASP A 137 14.19 -10.43 -22.37
N ASP A 138 13.74 -9.39 -23.09
CA ASP A 138 14.51 -8.17 -23.34
C ASP A 138 14.82 -7.42 -22.04
N LEU A 139 13.82 -7.29 -21.14
CA LEU A 139 14.00 -6.65 -19.83
C LEU A 139 14.92 -7.47 -18.92
N ALA A 140 14.78 -8.80 -18.89
CA ALA A 140 15.59 -9.70 -18.08
C ALA A 140 17.04 -9.78 -18.58
N SER A 141 17.24 -9.70 -19.90
CA SER A 141 18.58 -9.70 -20.51
C SER A 141 19.35 -8.42 -20.21
N LYS A 142 18.68 -7.26 -20.16
CA LYS A 142 19.26 -5.99 -19.68
C LYS A 142 19.67 -6.03 -18.20
N LEU A 143 19.21 -7.04 -17.47
CA LEU A 143 19.32 -7.14 -16.02
C LEU A 143 20.14 -8.35 -15.55
N ASN A 144 20.76 -9.08 -16.48
CA ASN A 144 21.65 -10.23 -16.27
C ASN A 144 21.05 -11.37 -15.41
N TRP A 145 19.79 -11.74 -15.68
CA TRP A 145 19.07 -12.74 -14.89
C TRP A 145 19.47 -14.19 -15.19
N SER A 146 19.50 -15.01 -14.13
CA SER A 146 19.59 -16.47 -14.25
C SER A 146 18.32 -17.04 -14.89
N LYS A 147 18.42 -18.23 -15.50
CA LYS A 147 17.26 -18.93 -16.08
C LYS A 147 16.15 -19.14 -15.04
N THR A 148 16.54 -19.56 -13.84
CA THR A 148 15.63 -19.75 -12.70
C THR A 148 14.88 -18.47 -12.32
N ASP A 149 15.54 -17.32 -12.36
CA ASP A 149 14.92 -16.03 -12.06
C ASP A 149 13.91 -15.61 -13.12
N LYS A 150 14.25 -15.83 -14.39
CA LYS A 150 13.34 -15.58 -15.51
C LYS A 150 12.08 -16.43 -15.38
N ASP A 151 12.23 -17.73 -15.11
CA ASP A 151 11.11 -18.65 -14.95
C ASP A 151 10.22 -18.26 -13.76
N LEU A 152 10.83 -17.90 -12.63
CA LEU A 152 10.10 -17.48 -11.42
C LEU A 152 9.37 -16.15 -11.61
N PHE A 153 10.01 -15.19 -12.27
CA PHE A 153 9.40 -13.91 -12.62
C PHE A 153 8.22 -14.10 -13.59
N ASN A 154 8.39 -14.90 -14.64
CA ASN A 154 7.35 -15.20 -15.63
C ASN A 154 6.11 -15.85 -15.00
N LYS A 155 6.30 -16.70 -13.98
CA LYS A 155 5.20 -17.30 -13.22
C LYS A 155 4.48 -16.30 -12.32
N THR A 156 5.18 -15.27 -11.85
CA THR A 156 4.64 -14.27 -10.93
C THR A 156 3.66 -13.34 -11.64
N PHE A 157 4.00 -12.84 -12.82
CA PHE A 157 3.20 -11.82 -13.51
C PHE A 157 2.20 -12.43 -14.50
N LYS A 158 0.91 -12.18 -14.27
CA LYS A 158 -0.18 -12.52 -15.20
C LYS A 158 -0.43 -11.44 -16.26
N ALA A 159 0.28 -10.31 -16.17
CA ALA A 159 0.20 -9.16 -17.06
C ALA A 159 1.58 -8.58 -17.39
N THR A 160 1.68 -7.67 -18.37
CA THR A 160 2.96 -7.02 -18.71
C THR A 160 3.51 -6.20 -17.54
N PRO A 161 4.62 -6.63 -16.89
CA PRO A 161 5.20 -5.87 -15.80
C PRO A 161 5.92 -4.65 -16.35
N THR A 162 5.96 -3.59 -15.55
CA THR A 162 6.78 -2.40 -15.81
C THR A 162 8.23 -2.64 -15.41
N SER A 163 9.15 -1.78 -15.86
CA SER A 163 10.54 -1.75 -15.36
C SER A 163 10.62 -1.58 -13.85
N GLU A 164 9.64 -0.90 -13.27
CA GLU A 164 9.53 -0.50 -11.88
C GLU A 164 9.07 -1.70 -11.05
N ASN A 165 8.09 -2.47 -11.55
CA ASN A 165 7.71 -3.76 -10.96
C ASN A 165 8.90 -4.73 -10.90
N ILE A 166 9.72 -4.76 -11.95
CA ILE A 166 10.91 -5.61 -12.02
C ILE A 166 11.92 -5.23 -10.92
N GLN A 167 12.15 -3.94 -10.71
CA GLN A 167 13.04 -3.49 -9.64
C GLN A 167 12.49 -3.88 -8.25
N SER A 168 11.19 -3.77 -8.02
CA SER A 168 10.57 -4.15 -6.74
C SER A 168 10.66 -5.64 -6.48
N TRP A 169 10.43 -6.47 -7.50
CA TRP A 169 10.66 -7.91 -7.44
C TRP A 169 12.11 -8.25 -7.06
N LYS A 170 13.09 -7.57 -7.68
CA LYS A 170 14.53 -7.75 -7.37
C LYS A 170 14.85 -7.39 -5.93
N LEU A 171 14.29 -6.30 -5.41
CA LEU A 171 14.53 -5.88 -4.03
C LEU A 171 13.99 -6.91 -3.05
N LEU A 172 12.78 -7.43 -3.27
CA LEU A 172 12.21 -8.52 -2.47
C LEU A 172 13.08 -9.77 -2.52
N LYS A 173 13.58 -10.14 -3.71
CA LYS A 173 14.53 -11.26 -3.86
C LYS A 173 15.82 -11.01 -3.05
N LYS A 174 16.44 -9.85 -3.20
CA LYS A 174 17.68 -9.45 -2.50
C LYS A 174 17.47 -9.43 -0.97
N ALA A 175 16.28 -9.07 -0.52
CA ALA A 175 15.87 -9.11 0.89
C ALA A 175 15.42 -10.50 1.37
N ASN A 176 15.62 -11.54 0.57
CA ASN A 176 15.23 -12.93 0.84
C ASN A 176 13.73 -13.10 1.15
N ARG A 177 12.87 -12.38 0.43
CA ARG A 177 11.40 -12.39 0.59
C ARG A 177 10.73 -13.27 -0.46
N THR A 178 11.06 -14.55 -0.47
CA THR A 178 10.66 -15.52 -1.50
C THR A 178 9.15 -15.63 -1.71
N GLY A 179 8.36 -15.53 -0.64
CA GLY A 179 6.89 -15.48 -0.74
C GLY A 179 6.36 -14.17 -1.33
N LEU A 180 6.90 -13.03 -0.90
CA LEU A 180 6.44 -11.70 -1.36
C LEU A 180 6.81 -11.44 -2.82
N MET A 181 7.99 -11.88 -3.27
CA MET A 181 8.40 -11.75 -4.68
C MET A 181 7.54 -12.59 -5.63
N GLN A 182 6.71 -13.52 -5.14
CA GLN A 182 5.76 -14.30 -5.94
C GLN A 182 4.32 -13.73 -5.86
N ASN A 183 4.12 -12.70 -5.04
CA ASN A 183 2.84 -12.06 -4.84
C ASN A 183 2.82 -10.71 -5.59
N THR A 184 2.03 -10.64 -6.67
CA THR A 184 1.91 -9.42 -7.49
C THR A 184 1.42 -8.22 -6.69
N ASN A 185 0.51 -8.41 -5.73
CA ASN A 185 0.01 -7.32 -4.90
C ASN A 185 1.12 -6.73 -4.01
N ALA A 186 1.95 -7.57 -3.40
CA ALA A 186 3.10 -7.13 -2.62
C ALA A 186 4.10 -6.34 -3.49
N ILE A 187 4.32 -6.79 -4.73
CA ILE A 187 5.19 -6.09 -5.68
C ILE A 187 4.60 -4.74 -6.08
N ASP A 188 3.31 -4.67 -6.39
CA ASP A 188 2.64 -3.44 -6.81
C ASP A 188 2.63 -2.40 -5.69
N ILE A 189 2.33 -2.82 -4.45
CA ILE A 189 2.36 -1.95 -3.27
C ILE A 189 3.77 -1.45 -2.97
N LEU A 190 4.78 -2.32 -3.03
CA LEU A 190 6.17 -1.89 -2.90
C LEU A 190 6.57 -0.91 -4.01
N THR A 191 6.14 -1.18 -5.25
CA THR A 191 6.43 -0.31 -6.40
C THR A 191 5.82 1.07 -6.19
N LYS A 192 4.55 1.14 -5.77
CA LYS A 192 3.88 2.40 -5.47
C LYS A 192 4.64 3.20 -4.41
N ALA A 193 5.00 2.57 -3.28
CA ALA A 193 5.73 3.24 -2.21
C ALA A 193 7.11 3.73 -2.66
N ARG A 194 7.86 2.93 -3.43
CA ARG A 194 9.17 3.35 -3.97
C ARG A 194 9.09 4.55 -4.90
N LEU A 195 8.02 4.63 -5.70
CA LEU A 195 7.81 5.73 -6.63
C LEU A 195 7.24 6.99 -5.95
N ASN A 196 6.87 6.91 -4.68
CA ASN A 196 6.45 8.08 -3.91
C ASN A 196 7.66 9.00 -3.67
N PRO A 197 7.68 10.22 -4.21
CA PRO A 197 8.84 11.11 -4.11
C PRO A 197 9.14 11.56 -2.67
N ASN A 198 8.16 11.47 -1.77
CA ASN A 198 8.34 11.85 -0.36
C ASN A 198 9.05 10.76 0.45
N ILE A 199 8.93 9.48 0.08
CA ILE A 199 9.59 8.38 0.78
C ILE A 199 11.11 8.56 0.81
N ASN A 200 11.72 8.88 -0.34
CA ASN A 200 13.17 9.13 -0.40
C ASN A 200 13.55 10.41 0.38
N LYS A 201 12.74 11.47 0.29
CA LYS A 201 12.97 12.71 1.05
C LYS A 201 12.89 12.51 2.57
N LEU A 202 12.11 11.53 3.02
CA LEU A 202 12.03 11.08 4.42
C LEU A 202 13.21 10.18 4.84
N GLY A 203 14.19 9.98 3.96
CA GLY A 203 15.40 9.18 4.23
C GLY A 203 15.17 7.67 4.18
N ILE A 204 14.07 7.21 3.56
CA ILE A 204 13.75 5.79 3.44
C ILE A 204 14.26 5.27 2.09
N THR A 205 15.11 4.24 2.13
CA THR A 205 15.63 3.62 0.91
C THR A 205 14.73 2.50 0.40
N ASP A 206 14.84 2.23 -0.89
CA ASP A 206 14.20 1.09 -1.56
C ASP A 206 14.52 -0.25 -0.89
N GLU A 207 15.78 -0.45 -0.46
CA GLU A 207 16.18 -1.65 0.29
C GLU A 207 15.54 -1.72 1.67
N ALA A 208 15.34 -0.59 2.35
CA ALA A 208 14.70 -0.55 3.65
C ALA A 208 13.23 -0.95 3.53
N LEU A 209 12.51 -0.45 2.51
CA LEU A 209 11.13 -0.85 2.21
C LEU A 209 11.00 -2.36 1.99
N ALA A 210 11.86 -2.95 1.15
CA ALA A 210 11.82 -4.38 0.86
C ALA A 210 12.18 -5.27 2.07
N LYS A 211 12.83 -4.70 3.08
CA LYS A 211 13.17 -5.38 4.34
C LYS A 211 12.08 -5.29 5.40
N ILE A 212 11.00 -4.53 5.20
CA ILE A 212 9.87 -4.47 6.15
C ILE A 212 9.27 -5.88 6.34
N LYS A 213 8.84 -6.19 7.57
CA LYS A 213 8.17 -7.45 7.91
C LYS A 213 6.73 -7.18 8.29
N GLY A 214 5.81 -8.00 7.76
CA GLY A 214 4.50 -8.18 8.39
C GLY A 214 4.63 -8.97 9.69
N PHE A 215 3.58 -8.96 10.50
CA PHE A 215 3.48 -9.69 11.75
C PHE A 215 2.05 -10.17 11.97
N ARG A 216 1.79 -10.93 13.05
CA ARG A 216 0.45 -11.46 13.32
C ARG A 216 -0.55 -10.31 13.44
N GLY A 217 -1.53 -10.28 12.53
CA GLY A 217 -2.57 -9.25 12.48
C GLY A 217 -2.34 -8.14 11.44
N THR A 218 -1.12 -7.99 10.91
CA THR A 218 -0.79 -6.92 9.95
C THR A 218 0.14 -7.46 8.85
N SER A 219 -0.33 -7.45 7.60
CA SER A 219 0.46 -7.95 6.46
C SER A 219 1.62 -7.01 6.10
N PHE A 220 2.55 -7.48 5.26
CA PHE A 220 3.59 -6.62 4.69
C PHE A 220 2.97 -5.46 3.90
N GLU A 221 1.97 -5.79 3.11
CA GLU A 221 1.20 -4.86 2.29
C GLU A 221 0.54 -3.75 3.12
N ASP A 222 -0.04 -4.10 4.27
CA ASP A 222 -0.67 -3.13 5.17
C ASP A 222 0.36 -2.15 5.74
N VAL A 223 1.52 -2.64 6.20
CA VAL A 223 2.58 -1.76 6.73
C VAL A 223 3.12 -0.81 5.66
N ILE A 224 3.37 -1.32 4.44
CA ILE A 224 3.85 -0.47 3.34
C ILE A 224 2.80 0.58 2.97
N LYS A 225 1.52 0.20 2.94
CA LYS A 225 0.43 1.14 2.66
C LYS A 225 0.34 2.23 3.72
N GLN A 226 0.45 1.89 5.00
CA GLN A 226 0.48 2.89 6.08
C GLN A 226 1.66 3.86 5.93
N LEU A 227 2.84 3.37 5.52
CA LEU A 227 4.02 4.21 5.32
C LEU A 227 3.88 5.13 4.11
N ASP A 228 3.32 4.63 3.01
CA ASP A 228 3.00 5.41 1.82
C ASP A 228 1.95 6.49 2.10
N GLU A 229 0.91 6.14 2.87
CA GLU A 229 -0.10 7.08 3.36
C GLU A 229 0.52 8.16 4.24
N PHE A 230 1.38 7.80 5.20
CA PHE A 230 2.12 8.77 6.01
C PHE A 230 2.90 9.74 5.13
N ALA A 231 3.72 9.21 4.22
CA ALA A 231 4.56 10.01 3.32
C ALA A 231 3.77 10.93 2.38
N THR A 232 2.51 10.61 2.11
CA THR A 232 1.60 11.44 1.29
C THR A 232 1.03 12.63 2.07
N HIS A 233 0.84 12.49 3.39
CA HIS A 233 0.15 13.50 4.21
C HIS A 233 1.11 14.42 4.98
N VAL A 234 2.40 14.09 5.07
CA VAL A 234 3.38 14.92 5.78
C VAL A 234 4.23 15.74 4.82
N ASN A 235 4.73 16.88 5.31
CA ASN A 235 5.83 17.59 4.67
C ASN A 235 7.16 16.93 5.04
N PRO A 236 7.92 16.34 4.10
CA PRO A 236 9.16 15.64 4.42
C PRO A 236 10.20 16.51 5.12
N ASN A 237 10.20 17.82 4.87
CA ASN A 237 11.13 18.77 5.50
C ASN A 237 10.83 19.02 6.99
N GLN A 238 9.71 18.50 7.48
CA GLN A 238 9.29 18.61 8.89
C GLN A 238 9.40 17.28 9.63
N VAL A 239 9.94 16.24 8.99
CA VAL A 239 10.04 14.90 9.58
C VAL A 239 11.49 14.45 9.58
N GLU A 240 11.99 14.10 10.76
CA GLU A 240 13.34 13.59 10.95
C GLU A 240 13.34 12.21 11.64
N GLY A 241 14.36 11.40 11.40
CA GLY A 241 14.57 10.14 12.11
C GLY A 241 13.67 8.96 11.70
N LEU A 242 12.72 9.14 10.78
CA LEU A 242 11.78 8.09 10.35
C LEU A 242 12.48 6.81 9.84
N SER A 243 13.68 6.92 9.27
CA SER A 243 14.48 5.77 8.82
C SER A 243 14.80 4.77 9.94
N LYS A 244 14.90 5.21 11.20
CA LYS A 244 15.06 4.33 12.37
C LYS A 244 13.80 3.52 12.63
N LEU A 245 12.64 4.16 12.60
CA LEU A 245 11.34 3.50 12.74
C LEU A 245 11.17 2.43 11.63
N VAL A 246 11.53 2.76 10.39
CA VAL A 246 11.50 1.81 9.27
C VAL A 246 12.49 0.66 9.45
N SER A 247 13.65 0.90 10.06
CA SER A 247 14.58 -0.17 10.45
C SER A 247 13.93 -1.17 11.41
N ASP A 248 13.19 -0.67 12.39
CA ASP A 248 12.50 -1.50 13.40
C ASP A 248 11.34 -2.30 12.81
N LEU A 249 10.60 -1.74 11.85
CA LEU A 249 9.65 -2.49 11.02
C LEU A 249 10.31 -3.68 10.29
N GLY A 250 11.60 -3.57 9.95
CA GLY A 250 12.36 -4.65 9.32
C GLY A 250 12.88 -5.74 10.28
N LYS A 251 12.96 -5.47 11.58
CA LYS A 251 13.45 -6.43 12.58
C LYS A 251 12.47 -7.58 12.82
N GLY A 252 11.17 -7.27 12.89
CA GLY A 252 10.10 -8.23 13.16
C GLY A 252 9.83 -8.42 14.66
N GLY A 253 8.81 -9.20 15.00
CA GLY A 253 8.44 -9.46 16.40
C GLY A 253 7.87 -8.23 17.11
N SER A 254 8.26 -8.01 18.37
CA SER A 254 7.82 -6.86 19.16
C SER A 254 8.31 -5.53 18.57
N TRP A 255 9.49 -5.51 17.94
CA TRP A 255 10.04 -4.32 17.29
C TRP A 255 9.15 -3.80 16.16
N SER A 256 8.74 -4.70 15.24
CA SER A 256 7.87 -4.30 14.14
C SER A 256 6.47 -3.90 14.63
N GLN A 257 5.97 -4.54 15.69
CA GLN A 257 4.67 -4.18 16.28
C GLN A 257 4.71 -2.78 16.92
N GLY A 258 5.76 -2.47 17.68
CA GLY A 258 5.92 -1.14 18.29
C GLY A 258 6.08 -0.06 17.23
N ALA A 259 6.92 -0.30 16.22
CA ALA A 259 7.12 0.66 15.14
C ALA A 259 5.87 0.87 14.27
N GLU A 260 5.09 -0.19 14.01
CA GLU A 260 3.81 -0.08 13.33
C GLU A 260 2.79 0.68 14.18
N TRP A 261 2.75 0.43 15.49
CA TRP A 261 1.86 1.17 16.39
C TRP A 261 2.12 2.67 16.31
N THR A 262 3.39 3.09 16.38
CA THR A 262 3.78 4.49 16.23
C THR A 262 3.31 5.07 14.90
N LEU A 263 3.55 4.37 13.78
CA LEU A 263 3.11 4.81 12.45
C LEU A 263 1.58 4.93 12.34
N ARG A 264 0.86 3.91 12.83
CA ARG A 264 -0.60 3.82 12.83
C ARG A 264 -1.22 4.96 13.64
N TYR A 265 -0.71 5.22 14.85
CA TYR A 265 -1.19 6.30 15.70
C TYR A 265 -1.05 7.66 15.02
N ILE A 266 0.11 7.95 14.42
CA ILE A 266 0.35 9.23 13.75
C ILE A 266 -0.58 9.40 12.56
N ASN A 267 -0.74 8.37 11.73
CA ASN A 267 -1.66 8.41 10.58
C ASN A 267 -3.11 8.66 11.00
N LYS A 268 -3.59 7.97 12.04
CA LYS A 268 -4.94 8.19 12.58
C LYS A 268 -5.13 9.60 13.15
N ASN A 269 -4.05 10.23 13.58
CA ASN A 269 -4.05 11.59 14.14
C ASN A 269 -3.37 12.59 13.18
N ALA A 270 -3.42 12.34 11.86
CA ALA A 270 -2.72 13.16 10.87
C ALA A 270 -3.07 14.65 10.97
N THR A 271 -4.33 15.01 11.26
CA THR A 271 -4.75 16.40 11.46
C THR A 271 -3.98 17.08 12.59
N HIS A 272 -3.71 16.35 13.68
CA HIS A 272 -2.93 16.87 14.81
C HIS A 272 -1.47 17.11 14.42
N PHE A 273 -0.88 16.17 13.68
CA PHE A 273 0.54 16.24 13.28
C PHE A 273 0.81 17.09 12.04
N ASN A 274 -0.23 17.48 11.29
CA ASN A 274 -0.09 18.29 10.10
C ASN A 274 0.55 19.65 10.42
N GLY A 275 1.58 20.02 9.67
CA GLY A 275 2.34 21.26 9.86
C GLY A 275 3.31 21.26 11.05
N ARG A 276 3.34 20.19 11.86
CA ARG A 276 4.29 20.06 12.97
C ARG A 276 5.63 19.52 12.50
N LYS A 277 6.71 19.94 13.17
CA LYS A 277 8.04 19.34 13.04
C LYS A 277 8.17 18.18 14.00
N ILE A 278 8.22 16.96 13.47
CA ILE A 278 8.30 15.73 14.27
C ILE A 278 9.62 15.00 14.04
N VAL A 279 10.17 14.45 15.11
CA VAL A 279 11.40 13.66 15.08
C VAL A 279 11.15 12.31 15.74
N PHE A 280 11.51 11.25 15.04
CA PHE A 280 11.38 9.88 15.52
C PHE A 280 12.65 9.38 16.20
N GLU A 281 12.48 8.56 17.23
CA GLU A 281 13.56 7.79 17.87
C GLU A 281 14.73 8.69 18.32
N ILE A 282 14.40 9.78 19.05
CA ILE A 282 15.41 10.68 19.62
C ILE A 282 16.01 9.97 20.83
N THR A 283 17.32 9.71 20.76
CA THR A 283 18.12 9.31 21.92
C THR A 283 18.71 10.55 22.57
N GLU A 284 18.41 10.74 23.85
CA GLU A 284 19.03 11.76 24.66
C GLU A 284 19.91 11.13 25.72
N LYS A 285 21.05 11.79 25.93
CA LYS A 285 22.05 11.39 26.90
C LYS A 285 22.36 12.59 27.77
N TRP A 286 22.18 12.43 29.08
CA TRP A 286 22.45 13.48 30.05
C TRP A 286 23.18 12.91 31.27
N GLY A 287 23.99 13.73 31.94
CA GLY A 287 24.86 13.27 33.02
C GLY A 287 26.30 13.08 32.55
N ASP A 288 27.17 12.69 33.47
CA ASP A 288 28.58 12.37 33.20
C ASP A 288 28.75 10.93 32.67
N ALA A 289 29.96 10.57 32.26
CA ALA A 289 30.25 9.28 31.61
C ALA A 289 29.94 8.05 32.49
N GLU A 290 29.90 8.23 33.82
CA GLU A 290 29.67 7.17 34.80
C GLU A 290 28.20 7.06 35.24
N ASN A 291 27.43 8.17 35.25
CA ASN A 291 26.00 8.19 35.61
C ASN A 291 25.10 8.59 34.44
N GLY A 292 25.54 8.33 33.20
CA GLY A 292 24.88 8.71 31.98
C GLY A 292 23.45 8.17 31.88
N MET A 293 22.48 9.05 31.97
CA MET A 293 21.07 8.76 31.75
C MET A 293 20.79 8.72 30.25
N ILE A 294 20.42 7.55 29.73
CA ILE A 294 19.94 7.39 28.37
C ILE A 294 18.42 7.28 28.40
N ARG A 295 17.75 8.12 27.62
CA ARG A 295 16.30 8.04 27.39
C ARG A 295 16.04 8.19 25.90
N ILE A 296 15.21 7.30 25.35
CA ILE A 296 14.76 7.38 23.96
C ILE A 296 13.31 7.85 23.99
N ALA A 297 12.96 8.88 23.23
CA ALA A 297 11.56 9.22 22.96
C ALA A 297 11.18 8.68 21.59
N ASP A 298 10.02 8.03 21.50
CA ASP A 298 9.55 7.41 20.25
C ASP A 298 9.24 8.49 19.20
N VAL A 299 8.54 9.57 19.60
CA VAL A 299 8.26 10.74 18.75
C VAL A 299 8.36 12.01 19.57
N VAL A 300 8.97 13.06 19.01
CA VAL A 300 9.04 14.39 19.62
C VAL A 300 8.54 15.43 18.64
N ASP A 301 7.59 16.24 19.07
CA ASP A 301 7.19 17.46 18.37
C ASP A 301 8.09 18.61 18.81
N ILE A 302 8.87 19.14 17.86
CA ILE A 302 9.83 20.23 18.05
C ILE A 302 9.38 21.49 17.30
N THR A 303 8.09 21.63 17.01
CA THR A 303 7.56 22.79 16.29
C THR A 303 7.85 24.10 17.03
N GLN A 304 7.83 24.06 18.36
CA GLN A 304 8.15 25.20 19.23
C GLN A 304 9.50 24.95 19.92
N ASP A 305 10.47 25.84 19.69
CA ASP A 305 11.85 25.67 20.15
C ASP A 305 11.97 25.44 21.67
N ASN A 306 11.12 26.11 22.45
CA ASN A 306 11.13 26.06 23.93
C ASN A 306 9.98 25.23 24.53
N PHE A 307 9.20 24.54 23.70
CA PHE A 307 8.06 23.72 24.17
C PHE A 307 7.94 22.46 23.32
N LYS A 308 8.85 21.52 23.58
CA LYS A 308 8.80 20.21 22.93
C LYS A 308 7.76 19.32 23.60
N ILE A 309 7.03 18.55 22.80
CA ILE A 309 6.08 17.55 23.29
C ILE A 309 6.65 16.17 22.98
N TYR A 310 6.85 15.37 24.03
CA TYR A 310 7.39 14.03 23.98
C TYR A 310 6.25 13.01 23.99
N TYR A 311 6.22 12.15 22.98
CA TYR A 311 5.29 11.05 22.86
C TYR A 311 6.04 9.73 23.09
N GLU A 312 5.53 8.96 24.04
CA GLU A 312 5.90 7.57 24.30
C GLU A 312 4.77 6.66 23.82
N LEU A 313 5.03 5.80 22.85
CA LEU A 313 4.06 4.94 22.19
C LEU A 313 4.23 3.49 22.69
N LYS A 314 3.24 2.98 23.43
CA LYS A 314 3.30 1.66 24.07
C LYS A 314 2.29 0.68 23.45
N SER A 315 2.79 -0.33 22.73
CA SER A 315 2.00 -1.47 22.25
C SER A 315 2.27 -2.73 23.09
N VAL A 316 1.82 -2.71 24.35
CA VAL A 316 2.07 -3.78 25.35
C VAL A 316 0.76 -4.26 25.99
N ILE A 317 0.74 -5.52 26.43
CA ILE A 317 -0.39 -6.13 27.16
C ILE A 317 -0.26 -5.84 28.66
N ASP A 318 0.97 -5.91 29.19
CA ASP A 318 1.24 -5.68 30.60
C ASP A 318 1.24 -4.18 30.90
N VAL A 319 0.34 -3.79 31.80
CA VAL A 319 0.18 -2.42 32.27
C VAL A 319 0.28 -2.42 33.80
N PRO A 320 1.13 -1.57 34.40
CA PRO A 320 2.08 -0.67 33.74
C PRO A 320 3.17 -1.45 32.97
N PRO A 321 3.78 -0.87 31.92
CA PRO A 321 4.94 -1.48 31.26
C PRO A 321 6.06 -1.77 32.27
N GLY A 322 6.82 -2.85 32.10
CA GLY A 322 7.78 -3.32 33.12
C GLY A 322 8.85 -2.33 33.59
N LYS A 323 9.13 -1.25 32.84
CA LYS A 323 10.05 -0.16 33.23
C LYS A 323 9.35 1.20 33.37
N PHE A 324 8.04 1.19 33.64
CA PHE A 324 7.23 2.40 33.71
C PHE A 324 7.79 3.42 34.70
N ALA A 325 7.98 3.06 35.97
CA ALA A 325 8.43 3.98 36.99
C ALA A 325 9.76 4.64 36.62
N GLU A 326 10.74 3.84 36.20
CA GLU A 326 12.03 4.33 35.71
C GLU A 326 11.83 5.32 34.56
N GLN A 327 11.19 4.90 33.47
CA GLN A 327 11.04 5.69 32.24
C GLN A 327 10.22 6.97 32.45
N PHE A 328 9.15 6.92 33.23
CA PHE A 328 8.30 8.06 33.48
C PHE A 328 8.99 9.10 34.38
N ILE A 329 9.74 8.67 35.40
CA ILE A 329 10.62 9.56 36.17
C ILE A 329 11.67 10.19 35.25
N LYS A 330 12.22 9.42 34.29
CA LYS A 330 13.14 9.98 33.27
C LYS A 330 12.50 11.10 32.46
N ASP A 331 11.24 10.94 32.09
CA ASP A 331 10.52 11.97 31.32
C ASP A 331 10.24 13.23 32.16
N LEU A 332 9.84 13.07 33.42
CA LEU A 332 9.69 14.20 34.36
C LEU A 332 11.02 14.95 34.58
N SER A 333 12.13 14.22 34.55
CA SER A 333 13.49 14.75 34.79
C SER A 333 14.13 15.44 33.58
N ARG A 334 13.53 15.37 32.38
CA ARG A 334 14.06 16.03 31.16
C ARG A 334 14.23 17.53 31.37
N ARG A 335 15.38 18.10 31.02
CA ARG A 335 15.70 19.51 31.32
C ARG A 335 14.74 20.51 30.69
N ASP A 336 14.17 20.19 29.53
CA ASP A 336 13.29 21.06 28.76
C ASP A 336 11.79 20.76 28.95
N VAL A 337 11.43 19.91 29.92
CA VAL A 337 10.04 19.56 30.23
C VAL A 337 9.55 20.25 31.50
N ASN A 338 8.91 21.40 31.39
CA ASN A 338 8.45 22.18 32.54
C ASN A 338 6.94 22.12 32.77
N SER A 339 6.20 21.42 31.91
CA SER A 339 4.77 21.15 32.07
C SER A 339 4.44 19.68 31.80
N LEU A 340 3.44 19.14 32.50
CA LEU A 340 2.87 17.83 32.21
C LEU A 340 2.23 17.77 30.81
N ASP A 341 1.90 18.91 30.21
CA ASP A 341 1.45 19.01 28.82
C ASP A 341 2.47 18.52 27.79
N GLN A 342 3.75 18.52 28.15
CA GLN A 342 4.84 18.09 27.29
C GLN A 342 5.07 16.58 27.31
N ILE A 343 4.40 15.82 28.19
CA ILE A 343 4.58 14.37 28.31
C ILE A 343 3.29 13.68 27.88
N LYS A 344 3.37 12.85 26.84
CA LYS A 344 2.26 12.08 26.29
C LYS A 344 2.63 10.60 26.20
N TRP A 345 2.02 9.76 27.01
CA TRP A 345 2.13 8.31 26.96
C TRP A 345 0.88 7.74 26.31
N ILE A 346 1.02 7.20 25.10
CA ILE A 346 -0.09 6.72 24.29
C ILE A 346 -0.02 5.19 24.17
N PHE A 347 -1.07 4.53 24.61
CA PHE A 347 -1.19 3.09 24.66
C PHE A 347 -2.11 2.56 23.55
N ASP A 348 -1.69 1.44 22.97
CA ASP A 348 -2.46 0.69 21.97
C ASP A 348 -3.71 0.08 22.62
N GLY A 349 -4.88 0.63 22.28
CA GLY A 349 -6.18 0.23 22.81
C GLY A 349 -6.54 -1.22 22.50
N GLN A 350 -5.92 -1.81 21.47
CA GLN A 350 -6.10 -3.23 21.15
C GLN A 350 -5.41 -4.17 22.15
N LYS A 351 -4.47 -3.66 22.96
CA LYS A 351 -3.72 -4.43 23.95
C LYS A 351 -3.93 -3.96 25.39
N ALA A 352 -4.34 -2.71 25.58
CA ALA A 352 -4.60 -2.16 26.89
C ALA A 352 -5.71 -2.97 27.62
N PRO A 353 -5.50 -3.37 28.88
CA PRO A 353 -6.49 -4.15 29.63
C PRO A 353 -7.65 -3.26 30.08
N ALA A 354 -8.82 -3.86 30.36
CA ALA A 354 -10.02 -3.12 30.79
C ALA A 354 -9.81 -2.30 32.07
N ASP A 355 -8.93 -2.75 32.96
CA ASP A 355 -8.56 -2.10 34.21
C ASP A 355 -7.32 -1.17 34.09
N PHE A 356 -7.00 -0.72 32.86
CA PHE A 356 -5.85 0.12 32.55
C PHE A 356 -5.66 1.29 33.53
N LYS A 357 -6.72 2.09 33.72
CA LYS A 357 -6.67 3.30 34.53
C LYS A 357 -6.38 3.00 36.00
N GLU A 358 -7.01 1.97 36.55
CA GLU A 358 -6.78 1.56 37.94
C GLU A 358 -5.33 1.11 38.16
N LYS A 359 -4.81 0.27 37.25
CA LYS A 359 -3.41 -0.20 37.31
C LYS A 359 -2.40 0.94 37.21
N MET A 360 -2.62 1.87 36.28
CA MET A 360 -1.73 3.02 36.12
C MET A 360 -1.82 4.00 37.31
N ILE A 361 -3.00 4.21 37.89
CA ILE A 361 -3.15 5.03 39.10
C ILE A 361 -2.34 4.44 40.26
N LYS A 362 -2.45 3.13 40.51
CA LYS A 362 -1.63 2.44 41.53
C LYS A 362 -0.13 2.60 41.24
N ALA A 363 0.27 2.40 39.98
CA ALA A 363 1.66 2.59 39.58
C ALA A 363 2.17 4.03 39.78
N ILE A 364 1.31 5.04 39.67
CA ILE A 364 1.65 6.45 39.95
C ILE A 364 1.83 6.68 41.46
N GLU A 365 1.00 6.06 42.29
CA GLU A 365 1.10 6.14 43.75
C GLU A 365 2.42 5.55 44.26
N ASP A 366 2.85 4.45 43.63
CA ASP A 366 4.08 3.72 43.93
C ASP A 366 5.35 4.38 43.34
N LEU A 367 5.24 5.52 42.63
CA LEU A 367 6.42 6.20 42.09
C LEU A 367 7.35 6.69 43.21
N ASP A 368 8.60 6.25 43.17
CA ASP A 368 9.65 6.69 44.07
C ASP A 368 10.37 7.95 43.52
N ILE A 369 9.70 9.09 43.60
CA ILE A 369 10.24 10.39 43.15
C ILE A 369 11.12 10.96 44.27
N ASN A 370 12.42 10.67 44.22
CA ASN A 370 13.37 11.08 45.29
C ASN A 370 13.93 12.50 45.15
N ASP A 371 13.78 13.14 43.99
CA ASP A 371 14.25 14.51 43.78
C ASP A 371 13.10 15.52 43.93
N LYS A 372 13.11 16.26 45.04
CA LYS A 372 12.14 17.33 45.32
C LYS A 372 12.12 18.40 44.24
N LYS A 373 13.22 18.63 43.52
CA LYS A 373 13.28 19.60 42.42
C LYS A 373 12.32 19.27 41.29
N ILE A 374 12.00 17.98 41.09
CA ILE A 374 10.99 17.55 40.12
C ILE A 374 9.62 18.10 40.52
N ALA A 375 9.23 17.99 41.80
CA ALA A 375 7.97 18.55 42.28
C ALA A 375 7.93 20.07 42.17
N GLU A 376 9.01 20.76 42.55
CA GLU A 376 9.14 22.23 42.42
C GLU A 376 8.97 22.71 40.98
N LYS A 377 9.48 21.94 40.01
CA LYS A 377 9.40 22.25 38.58
C LYS A 377 7.97 22.22 38.03
N PHE A 378 7.19 21.22 38.40
CA PHE A 378 5.82 21.04 37.89
C PHE A 378 4.75 21.73 38.73
N LEU A 379 5.09 22.18 39.94
CA LEU A 379 4.18 22.86 40.87
C LEU A 379 4.74 24.23 41.30
N PRO A 380 5.08 25.14 40.35
CA PRO A 380 5.77 26.39 40.67
C PRO A 380 4.96 27.32 41.58
N ASP A 381 3.63 27.28 41.47
CA ASP A 381 2.72 28.16 42.21
C ASP A 381 2.24 27.55 43.54
N VAL A 382 2.64 26.32 43.85
CA VAL A 382 2.21 25.62 45.06
C VAL A 382 3.13 25.96 46.22
N ARG A 383 2.56 26.44 47.34
CA ARG A 383 3.32 26.69 48.57
C ARG A 383 3.84 25.36 49.14
N LYS A 384 5.17 25.18 49.21
CA LYS A 384 5.86 23.96 49.66
C LYS A 384 5.50 22.73 48.79
N PRO A 385 5.87 22.74 47.50
CA PRO A 385 5.61 21.62 46.62
C PRO A 385 6.37 20.38 47.13
N ASN A 386 5.76 19.22 46.93
CA ASN A 386 6.32 17.93 47.31
C ASN A 386 5.84 16.84 46.34
N THR A 387 6.45 15.67 46.46
CA THR A 387 6.27 14.55 45.53
C THR A 387 4.86 13.96 45.58
N GLU A 388 4.22 13.96 46.75
CA GLU A 388 2.83 13.51 46.91
C GLU A 388 1.83 14.46 46.24
N LEU A 389 2.05 15.77 46.33
CA LEU A 389 1.28 16.76 45.58
C LEU A 389 1.48 16.59 44.07
N LEU A 390 2.70 16.29 43.62
CA LEU A 390 2.98 16.02 42.21
C LEU A 390 2.25 14.75 41.73
N LYS A 391 2.30 13.65 42.49
CA LYS A 391 1.54 12.43 42.16
C LYS A 391 0.04 12.72 42.07
N LYS A 392 -0.50 13.54 42.97
CA LYS A 392 -1.91 13.96 42.93
C LYS A 392 -2.22 14.76 41.66
N GLU A 393 -1.34 15.67 41.25
CA GLU A 393 -1.50 16.45 40.02
C GLU A 393 -1.46 15.55 38.77
N ILE A 394 -0.51 14.61 38.71
CA ILE A 394 -0.41 13.62 37.63
C ILE A 394 -1.70 12.78 37.53
N LYS A 395 -2.25 12.33 38.67
CA LYS A 395 -3.53 11.62 38.70
C LYS A 395 -4.72 12.49 38.29
N THR A 396 -4.70 13.77 38.62
CA THR A 396 -5.76 14.72 38.22
C THR A 396 -5.76 14.92 36.70
N ARG A 397 -4.57 15.01 36.10
CA ARG A 397 -4.34 15.18 34.66
C ARG A 397 -4.14 13.85 33.93
N PHE A 398 -4.64 12.75 34.48
CA PHE A 398 -4.35 11.40 33.99
C PHE A 398 -4.61 11.24 32.50
N GLU A 399 -5.80 11.63 32.02
CA GLU A 399 -6.20 11.44 30.61
C GLU A 399 -5.42 12.35 29.63
N GLU A 400 -4.81 13.41 30.14
CA GLU A 400 -3.98 14.32 29.32
C GLU A 400 -2.57 13.76 29.11
N ILE A 401 -2.09 12.94 30.05
CA ILE A 401 -0.76 12.34 30.06
C ILE A 401 -0.82 10.92 29.50
N PHE A 402 -1.74 10.10 29.97
CA PHE A 402 -1.90 8.69 29.63
C PHE A 402 -3.17 8.49 28.81
N LYS A 403 -3.01 8.25 27.51
CA LYS A 403 -4.14 8.03 26.59
C LYS A 403 -4.15 6.61 26.08
N VAL A 404 -5.32 5.97 26.11
CA VAL A 404 -5.57 4.70 25.40
C VAL A 404 -6.33 5.01 24.12
N THR A 405 -5.91 4.46 22.99
CA THR A 405 -6.58 4.71 21.70
C THR A 405 -6.37 3.55 20.74
N ASP A 406 -7.36 3.32 19.88
CA ASP A 406 -7.33 2.24 18.88
C ASP A 406 -6.46 2.53 17.66
#